data_AF-A0A4Q3WB02-F1
#
_entry.id   AF-A0A4Q3WB02-F1
#
_cell.length_a   1.000
_cell.length_b   1.000
_cell.length_c   1.000
_cell.angle_alpha   90.00
_cell.angle_beta   90.00
_cell.angle_gamma   90.00
#
_symmetry.space_group_name_H-M   'P 1'
#
loop_
_entity.id
_entity.type
_entity.pdbx_description
1 polymer ?
#
loop_
_entity_poly.entity_id
_entity_poly.type
_entity_poly.pdbx_seq_one_letter_code
_entity_poly.pdbx_strand_id
1 'polypeptide(L)' 'MSEVVSPERTAMPAAPKVGFVSLGCPKALTDSELILTRLSAEGYQTSKTFEGADLVIVNTCG' A
#
# COMPACT_ATOMS: atom_id res chain seq x y z
N MET A 1 -22.40 -0.52 33.98
CA MET A 1 -22.13 0.36 32.82
C MET A 1 -21.04 -0.31 32.00
N SER A 2 -21.43 -1.34 31.24
CA SER A 2 -20.49 -2.16 30.45
C SER A 2 -21.01 -2.18 29.04
N GLU A 3 -20.62 -1.19 28.25
CA GLU A 3 -20.84 -1.23 26.81
C GLU A 3 -19.56 -1.79 26.20
N VAL A 4 -19.58 -3.11 26.05
CA VAL A 4 -18.63 -3.86 25.25
C VAL A 4 -18.91 -3.45 23.81
N VAL A 5 -18.13 -2.53 23.27
CA VAL A 5 -18.24 -2.12 21.86
C VAL A 5 -17.86 -3.34 21.02
N SER A 6 -18.89 -3.97 20.46
CA SER A 6 -18.76 -5.03 19.48
C SER A 6 -18.14 -4.43 18.22
N PRO A 7 -17.16 -5.07 17.57
CA PRO A 7 -16.72 -4.59 16.28
C PRO A 7 -17.90 -4.80 15.32
N GLU A 8 -18.52 -3.70 14.91
CA GLU A 8 -19.36 -3.68 13.72
C GLU A 8 -18.57 -4.39 12.62
N ARG A 9 -19.20 -5.38 11.97
CA ARG A 9 -18.65 -6.00 10.77
C ARG A 9 -18.63 -4.92 9.69
N THR A 10 -17.59 -4.08 9.71
CA THR A 10 -17.21 -3.24 8.58
C THR A 10 -17.04 -4.18 7.41
N ALA A 11 -17.80 -3.93 6.33
CA ALA A 11 -17.65 -4.62 5.06
C ALA A 11 -16.15 -4.86 4.84
N MET A 12 -15.74 -6.11 4.55
CA MET A 12 -14.34 -6.49 4.36
C MET A 12 -13.59 -5.31 3.74
N PRO A 13 -12.70 -4.62 4.47
CA PRO A 13 -12.10 -3.42 3.95
C PRO A 13 -11.47 -3.81 2.63
N ALA A 14 -11.88 -3.14 1.55
CA ALA A 14 -11.23 -3.32 0.27
C ALA A 14 -9.74 -3.19 0.53
N ALA A 15 -8.96 -4.15 0.03
CA ALA A 15 -7.52 -4.17 0.23
C ALA A 15 -6.95 -2.76 -0.04
N PRO A 16 -6.27 -2.13 0.93
CA PRO A 16 -5.82 -0.75 0.79
C PRO A 16 -4.95 -0.59 -0.45
N LYS A 17 -5.17 0.49 -1.19
CA LYS A 17 -4.51 0.76 -2.46
C LYS A 17 -3.25 1.59 -2.23
N VAL A 18 -2.13 1.11 -2.74
CA VAL A 18 -0.83 1.75 -2.65
C VAL A 18 -0.39 2.25 -4.02
N GLY A 19 -0.14 3.54 -4.14
CA GLY A 19 0.58 4.15 -5.24
C GLY A 19 2.09 4.07 -4.99
N PHE A 20 2.88 3.80 -6.02
CA PHE A 20 4.33 3.67 -5.87
C PHE A 20 5.03 4.49 -6.96
N VAL A 21 6.04 5.28 -6.57
CA VAL A 21 6.90 6.01 -7.49
C VAL A 21 8.36 5.84 -7.08
N SER A 22 9.21 5.54 -8.05
CA SER A 22 10.67 5.50 -7.88
C SER A 22 11.32 6.68 -8.57
N LEU A 23 12.06 7.49 -7.81
CA LEU A 23 12.80 8.63 -8.28
C LEU A 23 14.30 8.33 -8.11
N GLY A 24 14.99 8.01 -9.20
CA GLY A 24 16.45 7.83 -9.15
C GLY A 24 17.02 6.78 -10.08
N CYS A 25 18.11 6.16 -9.61
CA CYS A 25 18.96 5.20 -10.32
C CYS A 25 18.31 3.82 -10.49
N PRO A 26 18.87 2.96 -11.37
CA PRO A 26 18.33 1.61 -11.63
C PRO A 26 18.18 0.71 -10.40
N LYS A 27 18.97 0.94 -9.33
CA LYS A 27 18.84 0.21 -8.06
C LYS A 27 17.47 0.42 -7.41
N ALA A 28 16.90 1.63 -7.55
CA ALA A 28 15.57 1.92 -7.05
C ALA A 28 14.49 1.08 -7.74
N LEU A 29 14.69 0.68 -9.00
CA LEU A 29 13.72 -0.16 -9.74
C LEU A 29 13.69 -1.59 -9.18
N THR A 30 14.84 -2.22 -8.99
CA THR A 30 14.92 -3.57 -8.40
C THR A 30 14.34 -3.59 -6.97
N ASP A 31 14.61 -2.56 -6.17
CA ASP A 31 14.03 -2.45 -4.83
C ASP A 31 12.51 -2.25 -4.90
N SER A 32 12.01 -1.53 -5.91
CA SER A 32 10.56 -1.35 -6.13
C SER A 32 9.85 -2.66 -6.41
N GLU A 33 10.42 -3.52 -7.25
CA GLU A 33 9.85 -4.83 -7.56
C GLU A 33 9.72 -5.70 -6.30
N LEU A 34 10.74 -5.68 -5.44
CA LEU A 34 10.72 -6.39 -4.17
C LEU A 34 9.65 -5.82 -3.22
N ILE A 35 9.55 -4.49 -3.11
CA ILE A 35 8.56 -3.83 -2.24
C ILE A 35 7.13 -4.16 -2.73
N LEU A 36 6.86 -4.04 -4.02
CA LEU A 36 5.54 -4.34 -4.59
C LEU A 36 5.15 -5.81 -4.41
N THR A 37 6.11 -6.72 -4.54
CA THR A 37 5.88 -8.16 -4.31
C THR A 37 5.47 -8.43 -2.86
N ARG A 38 6.14 -7.81 -1.88
CA ARG A 38 5.80 -7.95 -0.46
C ARG A 38 4.44 -7.36 -0.12
N LEU A 39 4.14 -6.16 -0.62
CA LEU A 39 2.84 -5.53 -0.45
C LEU A 39 1.72 -6.41 -1.01
N SER A 40 1.92 -7.01 -2.19
CA SER A 40 0.96 -7.96 -2.75
C SER A 40 0.78 -9.21 -1.88
N ALA A 41 1.87 -9.73 -1.28
CA ALA A 41 1.81 -10.89 -0.39
C ALA A 41 1.11 -10.59 0.95
N GLU A 42 1.18 -9.34 1.41
CA GLU A 42 0.48 -8.85 2.60
C GLU A 42 -0.99 -8.47 2.32
N GLY A 43 -1.43 -8.56 1.06
CA GLY A 43 -2.81 -8.33 0.66
C GLY A 43 -3.15 -6.88 0.30
N TYR A 44 -2.15 -6.02 0.08
CA TYR A 44 -2.36 -4.68 -0.46
C TYR A 44 -2.63 -4.72 -1.97
N GLN A 45 -3.41 -3.76 -2.45
CA GLN A 45 -3.62 -3.53 -3.88
C GLN A 45 -2.71 -2.42 -4.38
N THR A 46 -2.28 -2.49 -5.64
CA THR A 46 -1.54 -1.38 -6.25
C THR A 46 -2.50 -0.46 -7.01
N SER A 47 -2.34 0.84 -6.84
CA SER A 47 -3.07 1.84 -7.61
C SER A 47 -2.27 2.26 -8.84
N LYS A 48 -2.97 2.49 -9.95
CA LYS A 48 -2.39 3.04 -11.19
C LYS A 48 -2.27 4.57 -11.17
N THR A 49 -2.97 5.22 -10.26
CA THR A 49 -2.99 6.69 -10.10
C THR A 49 -2.82 7.06 -8.63
N PHE A 50 -2.31 8.26 -8.34
CA PHE A 50 -2.11 8.70 -6.96
C PHE A 50 -3.43 9.09 -6.30
N GLU A 51 -4.38 9.63 -7.06
CA GLU A 51 -5.72 10.02 -6.58
C GLU A 51 -6.56 8.82 -6.14
N GLY A 52 -6.27 7.63 -6.67
CA GLY A 52 -6.95 6.38 -6.32
C GLY A 52 -6.21 5.55 -5.27
N ALA A 53 -5.13 6.07 -4.69
CA ALA A 53 -4.34 5.41 -3.67
C ALA A 53 -4.71 5.92 -2.27
N ASP A 54 -4.77 5.01 -1.31
CA ASP A 54 -4.91 5.32 0.12
C ASP A 54 -3.55 5.73 0.74
N LEU A 55 -2.46 5.27 0.13
CA LEU A 55 -1.07 5.56 0.51
C LEU A 55 -0.18 5.70 -0.73
N VAL A 56 0.78 6.62 -0.70
CA VAL A 56 1.81 6.74 -1.75
C VAL A 56 3.20 6.52 -1.18
N ILE A 57 3.97 5.63 -1.79
CA ILE A 57 5.37 5.37 -1.48
C ILE A 57 6.25 6.07 -2.52
N VAL A 58 7.16 6.92 -2.05
CA VAL A 58 8.20 7.57 -2.87
C VAL A 58 9.54 6.92 -2.55
N ASN A 59 10.01 6.06 -3.44
CA ASN A 59 11.31 5.41 -3.32
C ASN A 59 12.37 6.26 -4.00
N THR A 60 13.29 6.81 -3.21
CA THR A 60 14.38 7.65 -3.71
C THR A 60 15.69 6.93 -3.49
N CYS A 61 16.68 7.12 -4.37
CA CYS A 61 18.05 6.71 -4.08
C CYS A 61 18.90 7.94 -3.75
N GLY A 62 19.60 7.88 -2.62
CA GLY A 62 20.66 8.82 -2.22
C GLY A 62 22.03 8.17 -2.34
#